data_AF-A0A0V8DM69-F1
#
_entry.id   AF-A0A0V8DM69-F1
#
_cell.length_a   1.000
_cell.length_b   1.000
_cell.length_c   1.000
_cell.angle_alpha   90.00
_cell.angle_beta   90.00
_cell.angle_gamma   90.00
#
_symmetry.space_group_name_H-M   'P 1'
#
loop_
_entity.id
_entity.type
_entity.pdbx_description
1 polymer ?
#
loop_
_entity_poly.entity_id
_entity_poly.type
_entity_poly.pdbx_seq_one_letter_code
_entity_poly.pdbx_strand_id
1 'polypeptide(L)'
;MDNKRISEIVDEEMIKQDANRYRDMRKILTIPKSIADELYLINASEYENLIENFFESYNDLTLSERLDEFCIHPFNFNLCILYLVSIELGVDLVKVVADE
;
A
#
# COMPACT_ATOMS: atom_id res chain seq x y z
N MET A 1 -14.64 2.41 -46.35
CA MET A 1 -14.36 2.62 -44.92
C MET A 1 -12.97 3.21 -44.83
N ASP A 2 -12.87 4.45 -44.38
CA ASP A 2 -11.61 5.18 -44.41
C ASP A 2 -10.66 4.61 -43.35
N ASN A 3 -9.60 3.92 -43.82
CA ASN A 3 -8.52 3.42 -42.97
C ASN A 3 -7.95 4.51 -42.05
N LYS A 4 -8.06 5.79 -42.46
CA LYS A 4 -7.72 6.95 -41.65
C LYS A 4 -8.55 7.06 -40.36
N ARG A 5 -9.85 6.83 -40.44
CA ARG A 5 -10.77 6.88 -39.29
C ARG A 5 -10.57 5.69 -38.36
N ILE A 6 -10.15 4.54 -38.90
CA ILE A 6 -9.77 3.37 -38.09
C ILE A 6 -8.45 3.66 -37.35
N SER A 7 -7.47 4.31 -38.00
CA SER A 7 -6.20 4.70 -37.36
C SER A 7 -6.41 5.67 -36.21
N GLU A 8 -7.22 6.71 -36.42
CA GLU A 8 -7.52 7.72 -35.39
C GLU A 8 -8.20 7.08 -34.15
N ILE A 9 -9.10 6.12 -34.36
CA ILE A 9 -9.75 5.37 -33.26
C ILE A 9 -8.72 4.52 -32.48
N VAL A 10 -7.77 3.88 -33.19
CA VAL A 10 -6.72 3.07 -32.54
C VAL A 10 -5.81 3.96 -31.70
N ASP A 11 -5.39 5.12 -32.21
CA ASP A 11 -4.53 6.06 -31.49
C ASP A 11 -5.22 6.62 -30.24
N GLU A 12 -6.51 6.97 -30.34
CA GLU A 12 -7.31 7.42 -29.18
C GLU A 12 -7.44 6.34 -28.10
N GLU A 13 -7.66 5.08 -28.49
CA GLU A 13 -7.76 3.96 -27.54
C GLU A 13 -6.40 3.62 -26.90
N MET A 14 -5.30 3.72 -27.65
CA MET A 14 -3.95 3.56 -27.09
C MET A 14 -3.65 4.63 -26.02
N ILE A 15 -4.00 5.89 -26.29
CA ILE A 15 -3.84 7.00 -25.33
C ILE A 15 -4.70 6.77 -24.08
N LYS A 16 -5.95 6.31 -24.24
CA LYS A 16 -6.83 6.00 -23.10
C LYS A 16 -6.31 4.84 -22.27
N GLN A 17 -5.80 3.77 -22.90
CA GLN A 17 -5.22 2.63 -22.18
C GLN A 17 -3.98 3.03 -21.41
N ASP A 18 -3.09 3.82 -21.99
CA ASP A 18 -1.93 4.34 -21.27
C ASP A 18 -2.35 5.24 -20.12
N ALA A 19 -3.30 6.15 -20.32
CA ALA A 19 -3.82 6.99 -19.24
C ALA A 19 -4.45 6.17 -18.10
N ASN A 20 -5.17 5.09 -18.42
CA ASN A 20 -5.74 4.18 -17.43
C ASN A 20 -4.65 3.37 -16.71
N ARG A 21 -3.64 2.85 -17.42
CA ARG A 21 -2.46 2.22 -16.80
C ARG A 21 -1.73 3.18 -15.86
N TYR A 22 -1.51 4.42 -16.28
CA TYR A 22 -0.92 5.48 -15.44
C TYR A 22 -1.79 5.88 -14.25
N ARG A 23 -3.12 5.75 -14.36
CA ARG A 23 -4.07 6.00 -13.27
C ARG A 23 -4.09 4.84 -12.28
N ASP A 24 -4.11 3.61 -12.76
CA ASP A 24 -4.08 2.40 -11.95
C ASP A 24 -2.73 2.22 -11.24
N MET A 25 -1.61 2.53 -11.90
CA MET A 25 -0.29 2.64 -11.28
C MET A 25 -0.23 3.71 -10.19
N ARG A 26 -1.11 4.73 -10.26
CA ARG A 26 -1.25 5.80 -9.27
C ARG A 26 -2.38 5.57 -8.29
N LYS A 27 -2.95 4.35 -8.18
CA LYS A 27 -3.71 4.00 -6.99
C LYS A 27 -2.75 4.04 -5.82
N ILE A 28 -2.70 5.19 -5.18
CA ILE A 28 -1.93 5.44 -3.99
C ILE A 28 -2.46 4.46 -2.96
N LEU A 29 -1.59 3.55 -2.52
CA LEU A 29 -1.87 2.71 -1.38
C LEU A 29 -2.04 3.63 -0.17
N THR A 30 -3.19 3.55 0.50
CA THR A 30 -3.51 4.42 1.63
C THR A 30 -3.70 3.62 2.89
N ILE A 31 -3.14 4.10 3.99
CA ILE A 31 -3.31 3.51 5.31
C ILE A 31 -3.95 4.53 6.27
N PRO A 32 -4.93 4.15 7.10
CA PRO A 32 -5.50 5.06 8.08
C PRO A 32 -4.44 5.53 9.08
N LYS A 33 -4.57 6.78 9.53
CA LYS A 33 -3.64 7.39 10.48
C LYS A 33 -3.58 6.60 11.78
N SER A 34 -4.71 6.14 12.30
CA SER A 34 -4.78 5.29 13.48
C SER A 34 -3.91 4.04 13.40
N ILE A 35 -3.86 3.39 12.23
CA ILE A 35 -3.04 2.20 11.96
C ILE A 35 -1.58 2.59 11.79
N ALA A 36 -1.28 3.66 11.04
CA ALA A 36 0.08 4.14 10.83
C ALA A 36 0.76 4.56 12.14
N ASP A 37 0.03 5.23 13.02
CA ASP A 37 0.51 5.67 14.34
C ASP A 37 0.86 4.47 15.23
N GLU A 38 0.09 3.37 15.16
CA GLU A 38 0.42 2.14 15.87
C GLU A 38 1.62 1.39 15.28
N LEU A 39 1.70 1.29 13.96
CA LEU A 39 2.86 0.69 13.29
C LEU A 39 4.15 1.45 13.59
N TYR A 40 4.06 2.77 13.82
CA TYR A 40 5.21 3.58 14.23
C TYR A 40 5.75 3.23 15.62
N LEU A 41 4.96 2.56 16.46
CA LEU A 41 5.40 2.08 17.77
C LEU A 41 6.21 0.79 17.69
N ILE A 42 6.19 0.10 16.54
CA ILE A 42 7.02 -1.08 16.30
C ILE A 42 8.48 -0.63 16.24
N ASN A 43 9.29 -1.17 17.13
CA ASN A 43 10.72 -0.87 17.22
C ASN A 43 11.53 -2.11 16.82
N ALA A 44 12.48 -1.97 15.90
CA ALA A 44 13.35 -3.07 15.49
C ALA A 44 14.48 -3.37 16.51
N SER A 45 14.54 -2.76 17.69
CA SER A 45 15.68 -2.88 18.60
C SER A 45 16.04 -4.31 19.03
N GLU A 46 15.10 -5.25 18.92
CA GLU A 46 15.28 -6.67 19.24
C GLU A 46 15.26 -7.60 18.01
N TYR A 47 15.12 -7.05 16.79
CA TYR A 47 14.96 -7.79 15.53
C TYR A 47 15.88 -7.24 14.43
N GLU A 48 16.04 -7.95 13.29
CA GLU A 48 16.90 -7.44 12.22
C GLU A 48 16.29 -6.23 11.51
N ASN A 49 14.95 -6.15 11.46
CA ASN A 49 14.19 -5.10 10.80
C ASN A 49 12.76 -4.96 11.37
N LEU A 50 12.06 -3.89 11.00
CA LEU A 50 10.68 -3.59 11.44
C LEU A 50 9.68 -4.67 11.00
N ILE A 51 9.93 -5.30 9.86
CA ILE A 51 9.03 -6.29 9.26
C ILE A 51 9.05 -7.58 10.08
N GLU A 52 10.24 -8.06 10.47
CA GLU A 52 10.40 -9.22 11.35
C GLU A 52 9.67 -9.02 12.68
N ASN A 53 9.88 -7.86 13.33
CA ASN A 53 9.16 -7.57 14.58
C ASN A 53 7.64 -7.60 14.37
N PHE A 54 7.14 -7.04 13.27
CA PHE A 54 5.71 -7.06 12.97
C PHE A 54 5.17 -8.48 12.76
N PHE A 55 5.89 -9.34 12.02
CA PHE A 55 5.49 -10.74 11.81
C PHE A 55 5.44 -11.53 13.12
N GLU A 56 6.47 -11.40 13.95
CA GLU A 56 6.52 -12.08 15.25
C GLU A 56 5.40 -11.58 16.16
N SER A 57 5.20 -10.25 16.21
CA SER A 57 4.12 -9.66 17.02
C SER A 57 2.72 -10.14 16.58
N TYR A 58 2.50 -10.26 15.27
CA TYR A 58 1.26 -10.79 14.70
C TYR A 58 1.04 -12.26 15.06
N ASN A 59 2.08 -13.10 14.94
CA ASN A 59 1.99 -14.52 15.27
C ASN A 59 1.77 -14.79 16.76
N ASP A 60 2.40 -13.97 17.62
CA ASP A 60 2.28 -14.06 19.08
C ASP A 60 1.02 -13.37 19.63
N LEU A 61 0.17 -12.81 18.75
CA LEU A 61 -1.06 -12.07 19.13
C LEU A 61 -0.78 -10.93 20.12
N THR A 62 0.36 -10.26 19.96
CA THR A 62 0.79 -9.14 20.83
C THR A 62 0.48 -7.77 20.22
N LEU A 63 -0.01 -7.75 18.98
CA LEU A 63 -0.56 -6.54 18.38
C LEU A 63 -1.78 -6.04 19.14
N SER A 64 -2.09 -4.76 18.97
CA SER A 64 -3.35 -4.22 19.48
C SER A 64 -4.54 -4.88 18.77
N GLU A 65 -5.69 -4.93 19.44
CA GLU A 65 -6.95 -5.42 18.85
C GLU A 65 -7.29 -4.70 17.54
N ARG A 66 -7.05 -3.38 17.46
CA ARG A 66 -7.31 -2.59 16.25
C ARG A 66 -6.40 -2.99 15.10
N LEU A 67 -5.10 -3.19 15.36
CA LEU A 67 -4.16 -3.61 14.32
C LEU A 67 -4.45 -5.04 13.87
N ASP A 68 -4.80 -5.91 14.81
CA ASP A 68 -5.16 -7.30 14.55
C ASP A 68 -6.42 -7.37 13.67
N GLU A 69 -7.50 -6.70 14.06
CA GLU A 69 -8.74 -6.58 13.28
C GLU A 69 -8.49 -6.01 11.87
N PHE A 70 -7.64 -4.99 11.77
CA PHE A 70 -7.27 -4.42 10.48
C PHE A 70 -6.54 -5.44 9.60
N CYS A 71 -5.63 -6.22 10.18
CA CYS A 71 -4.80 -7.21 9.51
C CYS A 71 -5.54 -8.51 9.14
N ILE A 72 -6.73 -8.78 9.69
CA ILE A 72 -7.57 -9.93 9.28
C ILE A 72 -7.76 -9.96 7.76
N HIS A 73 -7.85 -8.79 7.12
CA HIS A 73 -7.91 -8.71 5.67
C HIS A 73 -6.49 -8.80 5.06
N PRO A 74 -6.17 -9.79 4.21
CA PRO A 74 -4.81 -10.00 3.70
C PRO A 74 -4.20 -8.80 2.96
N PHE A 75 -5.03 -8.00 2.29
CA PHE A 75 -4.58 -6.76 1.65
C PHE A 75 -4.04 -5.75 2.68
N ASN A 76 -4.69 -5.62 3.82
CA ASN A 76 -4.33 -4.67 4.87
C ASN A 76 -3.05 -5.11 5.60
N PHE A 77 -2.90 -6.42 5.84
CA PHE A 77 -1.66 -6.98 6.35
C PHE A 77 -0.46 -6.63 5.45
N ASN A 78 -0.61 -6.82 4.13
CA ASN A 78 0.43 -6.45 3.16
C ASN A 78 0.65 -4.93 3.10
N LEU A 79 -0.39 -4.14 3.33
CA LEU A 79 -0.30 -2.68 3.40
C LEU A 79 0.52 -2.23 4.62
N CYS A 80 0.35 -2.89 5.77
CA CYS A 80 1.20 -2.66 6.96
C CYS A 80 2.67 -2.95 6.65
N ILE A 81 2.96 -4.09 6.01
CA ILE A 81 4.34 -4.44 5.58
C ILE A 81 4.89 -3.37 4.65
N LEU A 82 4.14 -2.95 3.63
CA LEU A 82 4.58 -1.93 2.69
C LEU A 82 4.85 -0.58 3.36
N TYR A 83 4.05 -0.21 4.37
CA TYR A 83 4.29 0.98 5.16
C TYR A 83 5.59 0.87 5.97
N LEU A 84 5.84 -0.26 6.65
CA LEU A 84 7.08 -0.49 7.40
C LEU A 84 8.32 -0.49 6.48
N VAL A 85 8.25 -1.17 5.33
CA VAL A 85 9.30 -1.12 4.28
C VAL A 85 9.57 0.31 3.84
N SER A 86 8.51 1.12 3.68
CA SER A 86 8.64 2.52 3.25
C SER A 86 9.40 3.37 4.28
N ILE A 87 9.20 3.10 5.58
CA ILE A 87 9.93 3.74 6.67
C ILE A 87 11.41 3.35 6.61
N GLU A 88 11.74 2.06 6.49
CA GLU A 88 13.12 1.59 6.46
C GLU A 88 13.90 2.10 5.25
N LEU A 89 13.23 2.20 4.10
CA LEU A 89 13.81 2.72 2.87
C LEU A 89 13.82 4.25 2.79
N GLY A 90 13.10 4.95 3.68
CA GLY A 90 12.96 6.40 3.63
C GLY A 90 12.25 6.92 2.38
N VAL A 91 11.24 6.18 1.90
CA VAL A 91 10.44 6.52 0.70
C VAL A 91 8.95 6.55 1.01
N ASP A 92 8.17 7.29 0.22
CA ASP A 92 6.71 7.35 0.38
C ASP A 92 6.01 6.35 -0.56
N LEU A 93 5.91 5.08 -0.15
CA LEU A 93 5.16 4.05 -0.89
C LEU A 93 3.67 3.99 -0.51
N VAL A 94 3.36 4.31 0.75
CA VAL A 94 2.01 4.26 1.32
C VAL A 94 1.68 5.63 1.89
N LYS A 95 0.54 6.19 1.47
CA LYS A 95 0.06 7.48 1.97
C LYS A 95 -0.74 7.29 3.24
N VAL A 96 -0.35 7.98 4.30
CA VAL A 96 -1.17 8.09 5.51
C VAL A 96 -2.33 9.04 5.25
N VAL A 97 -3.56 8.61 5.55
CA VAL A 97 -4.78 9.39 5.42
C VAL A 97 -5.49 9.52 6.76
N ALA A 98 -6.27 10.58 6.97
CA ALA A 98 -7.07 10.72 8.19
C ALA A 98 -8.06 9.55 8.32
N ASP A 99 -8.36 9.16 9.55
CA ASP A 99 -9.40 8.17 9.82
C ASP A 99 -10.76 8.70 9.33
N GLU A 100 -11.55 7.83 8.69
CA GLU A 100 -12.91 8.14 8.21
C GLU A 100 -13.94 8.19 9.33
#